data_AF-T0ZMY4-F1
#
_entry.id   AF-T0ZMY4-F1
#
_cell.length_a   1.000
_cell.length_b   1.000
_cell.length_c   1.000
_cell.angle_alpha   90.00
_cell.angle_beta   90.00
_cell.angle_gamma   90.00
#
_symmetry.space_group_name_H-M   'P 1'
#
loop_
_entity.id
_entity.type
_entity.pdbx_description
1 polymer ?
#
loop_
_entity_poly.entity_id
_entity_poly.type
_entity_poly.pdbx_seq_one_letter_code
_entity_poly.pdbx_strand_id
1 'polypeptide(L)' 'MGQSLTFRTRPDVLEQLQKQAKQVHLPKTVLAERYVQEGLAMDQFPGIVFRGGALGRRPGLSGGPDVWEVVEIVPGRVP' A
#
# COMPACT_ATOMS: atom_id res chain seq x y z
N MET A 1 -19.84 5.96 -3.07
CA MET A 1 -20.18 5.85 -1.63
C MET A 1 -19.39 4.68 -1.06
N GLY A 2 -18.76 4.83 0.11
CA GLY A 2 -18.04 3.74 0.77
C GLY A 2 -18.99 2.73 1.39
N GLN A 3 -18.66 1.44 1.29
CA GLN A 3 -19.41 0.35 1.91
C GLN A 3 -18.80 0.06 3.29
N SER A 4 -19.61 -0.23 4.30
CA SER A 4 -19.09 -0.60 5.62
C SER A 4 -18.65 -2.07 5.64
N LEU A 5 -17.42 -2.31 6.09
CA LEU A 5 -16.90 -3.65 6.35
C LEU A 5 -16.65 -3.80 7.85
N THR A 6 -17.38 -4.71 8.49
CA THR A 6 -17.12 -5.10 9.88
C THR A 6 -16.24 -6.34 9.90
N PHE A 7 -15.05 -6.23 10.49
CA PHE A 7 -14.17 -7.37 10.70
C PHE A 7 -13.58 -7.34 12.10
N ARG A 8 -13.38 -8.53 12.69
CA ARG A 8 -12.69 -8.66 13.97
C ARG A 8 -11.20 -8.74 13.71
N THR A 9 -10.44 -7.96 14.47
CA THR A 9 -8.98 -7.92 14.40
C THR A 9 -8.41 -8.30 15.75
N ARG A 10 -7.25 -8.96 15.73
CA ARG A 10 -6.54 -9.26 16.98
C ARG A 10 -6.04 -7.95 17.64
N PRO A 11 -6.03 -7.84 18.97
CA PRO A 11 -5.66 -6.60 19.66
C PRO A 11 -4.26 -6.07 19.26
N ASP A 12 -3.29 -6.96 19.12
CA ASP A 12 -1.91 -6.65 18.71
C ASP A 12 -1.84 -5.99 17.33
N VAL A 13 -2.64 -6.48 16.38
CA VAL A 13 -2.70 -5.93 15.03
C VAL A 13 -3.34 -4.54 15.04
N LEU A 14 -4.38 -4.33 15.84
CA LEU A 14 -5.02 -3.03 15.98
C LEU A 14 -4.07 -1.99 16.61
N GLU A 15 -3.32 -2.38 17.63
CA GLU A 15 -2.30 -1.52 18.26
C GLU A 15 -1.21 -1.14 17.26
N GLN A 16 -0.70 -2.12 16.50
CA GLN A 16 0.30 -1.87 15.47
C GLN A 16 -0.22 -0.92 14.39
N LEU A 17 -1.47 -1.10 13.92
CA LEU A 17 -2.10 -0.19 12.96
C LEU A 17 -2.20 1.24 13.52
N GLN A 18 -2.61 1.40 14.78
CA GLN A 18 -2.71 2.71 15.42
C GLN A 18 -1.33 3.38 15.56
N LYS A 19 -0.30 2.62 15.92
CA LYS A 19 1.08 3.11 16.00
C LYS A 19 1.57 3.59 14.64
N GLN A 20 1.38 2.79 13.60
CA GLN A 20 1.76 3.17 12.23
C GLN A 20 1.01 4.41 11.75
N ALA A 21 -0.31 4.48 11.99
CA ALA A 21 -1.16 5.62 11.63
C ALA A 21 -0.65 6.93 12.24
N LYS A 22 -0.23 6.91 13.51
CA LYS A 22 0.39 8.07 14.16
C LYS A 22 1.72 8.47 13.51
N GLN A 23 2.58 7.50 13.19
CA GLN A 23 3.89 7.77 12.57
C GLN A 23 3.74 8.46 11.20
N VAL A 24 2.77 8.01 10.40
CA VAL A 24 2.51 8.58 9.07
C VAL A 24 1.47 9.72 9.08
N HIS A 25 1.04 10.17 10.27
CA HIS A 25 0.09 11.27 10.45
C HIS A 25 -1.24 11.08 9.68
N LEU A 26 -1.78 9.86 9.69
CA LEU A 26 -3.05 9.53 9.05
C LEU A 26 -4.08 9.02 10.07
N PRO A 27 -5.38 9.22 9.83
CA PRO A 27 -6.42 8.51 10.56
C PRO A 27 -6.27 6.99 10.38
N LYS A 28 -6.52 6.22 11.46
CA LYS A 28 -6.38 4.75 11.44
C LYS A 28 -7.19 4.06 10.35
N THR A 29 -8.39 4.58 10.05
CA THR A 29 -9.30 4.02 9.04
C THR A 29 -8.78 4.24 7.63
N VAL A 30 -8.20 5.41 7.36
CA VAL A 30 -7.54 5.73 6.09
C VAL A 30 -6.33 4.83 5.88
N LEU A 31 -5.53 4.58 6.93
CA LEU A 31 -4.40 3.67 6.82
C LEU A 31 -4.86 2.21 6.63
N ALA A 32 -5.93 1.79 7.31
CA ALA A 32 -6.49 0.45 7.15
C ALA A 32 -6.98 0.21 5.72
N GLU A 33 -7.76 1.15 5.18
CA GLU A 33 -8.24 1.07 3.79
C GLU A 33 -7.07 0.99 2.81
N ARG A 34 -6.05 1.83 3.00
CA ARG A 34 -4.84 1.80 2.19
C ARG A 34 -4.16 0.43 2.25
N TYR A 35 -3.93 -0.12 3.43
CA TYR A 35 -3.29 -1.43 3.56
C TYR A 35 -4.11 -2.57 2.95
N VAL A 36 -5.44 -2.49 2.99
CA VAL A 36 -6.31 -3.45 2.30
C VAL A 36 -6.14 -3.34 0.79
N GLN A 37 -6.18 -2.13 0.23
CA GLN A 37 -5.97 -1.90 -1.21
C GLN A 37 -4.60 -2.39 -1.67
N GLU A 38 -3.55 -2.08 -0.91
CA GLU A 38 -2.19 -2.51 -1.19
C GLU A 38 -2.04 -4.03 -1.10
N GLY A 39 -2.66 -4.67 -0.09
CA GLY A 39 -2.67 -6.13 0.03
C GLY A 39 -3.28 -6.82 -1.18
N LEU A 40 -4.45 -6.35 -1.61
CA LEU A 40 -5.13 -6.88 -2.80
C LEU A 40 -4.29 -6.66 -4.08
N ALA A 41 -3.60 -5.53 -4.19
CA ALA A 41 -2.70 -5.29 -5.32
C ALA A 41 -1.47 -6.22 -5.29
N MET A 42 -0.92 -6.51 -4.12
CA MET A 42 0.20 -7.45 -3.99
C MET A 42 -0.22 -8.91 -4.29
N ASP A 43 -1.44 -9.30 -3.94
CA ASP A 43 -2.01 -10.59 -4.33
C ASP A 43 -2.20 -10.69 -5.86
N GLN A 44 -2.63 -9.60 -6.50
CA GLN A 44 -2.80 -9.55 -7.95
C GLN A 44 -1.47 -9.53 -8.70
N PHE A 45 -0.44 -8.90 -8.12
CA PHE A 45 0.87 -8.72 -8.75
C PHE A 45 1.99 -9.17 -7.81
N PRO A 46 2.35 -10.48 -7.80
CA PRO A 46 3.31 -11.07 -6.85
C PRO A 46 4.74 -10.50 -6.83
N GLY A 47 5.06 -9.54 -7.69
CA GLY A 47 6.32 -8.79 -7.71
C GLY A 47 6.23 -7.37 -7.16
N ILE A 48 5.03 -6.84 -6.89
CA ILE A 48 4.83 -5.47 -6.40
C ILE A 48 4.92 -5.44 -4.88
N VAL A 49 5.56 -4.40 -4.34
CA VAL A 49 5.58 -4.05 -2.92
C VAL A 49 5.33 -2.55 -2.75
N PHE A 50 4.77 -2.14 -1.61
CA PHE A 50 4.56 -0.73 -1.29
C PHE A 50 5.55 -0.25 -0.23
N ARG A 51 6.33 0.78 -0.57
CA ARG A 51 7.40 1.33 0.29
C ARG A 51 7.11 2.78 0.64
N GLY A 52 7.49 3.20 1.84
CA GLY A 52 7.53 4.62 2.19
C GLY A 52 8.80 5.29 1.66
N GLY A 53 8.71 6.57 1.31
CA GLY A 53 9.85 7.39 0.90
C GLY A 53 9.57 8.88 1.07
N ALA A 54 10.56 9.72 0.78
CA ALA A 54 10.48 11.18 0.92
C ALA A 54 9.31 11.78 0.12
N LEU A 55 8.96 11.17 -1.01
CA LEU A 55 7.88 11.59 -1.88
C LEU A 55 6.58 10.78 -1.64
N GLY A 56 6.41 10.22 -0.45
CA GLY A 56 5.25 9.43 -0.06
C GLY A 56 5.40 7.93 -0.28
N ARG A 57 4.29 7.21 -0.13
CA ARG A 57 4.23 5.75 -0.27
C ARG A 57 3.97 5.37 -1.72
N ARG A 58 4.77 4.46 -2.28
CA ARG A 58 4.81 4.16 -3.72
C ARG A 58 4.91 2.66 -3.99
N PRO A 59 4.36 2.18 -5.13
CA PRO A 59 4.58 0.82 -5.59
C PRO A 59 5.98 0.66 -6.22
N GLY A 60 6.64 -0.45 -5.94
CA GLY A 60 7.92 -0.85 -6.54
C GLY A 60 8.06 -2.35 -6.70
N LEU A 61 9.00 -2.79 -7.52
CA LEU A 61 9.30 -4.21 -7.75
C LEU A 61 10.14 -4.76 -6.60
N SER A 62 9.78 -5.90 -6.02
CA SER A 62 10.53 -6.54 -4.93
C SER A 62 12.03 -6.67 -5.26
N GLY A 63 12.89 -6.12 -4.39
CA GLY A 63 14.35 -6.09 -4.60
C GLY A 63 14.84 -5.18 -5.75
N GLY A 64 13.94 -4.43 -6.38
CA GLY A 64 14.21 -3.61 -7.56
C GLY A 64 13.62 -2.21 -7.50
N PRO A 65 13.53 -1.53 -8.66
CA PRO A 65 13.14 -0.13 -8.77
C PRO A 65 11.66 0.08 -8.45
N ASP A 66 11.28 1.34 -8.26
CA ASP A 66 9.88 1.75 -8.21
C ASP A 66 9.20 1.52 -9.56
N VAL A 67 7.87 1.31 -9.54
CA VAL A 67 7.10 1.06 -10.78
C VAL A 67 7.18 2.26 -11.73
N TRP A 68 7.26 3.49 -11.22
CA TRP A 68 7.37 4.69 -12.06
C TRP A 68 8.70 4.71 -12.84
N GLU A 69 9.80 4.26 -12.24
CA GLU A 69 11.11 4.15 -12.91
C GLU A 69 11.02 3.15 -14.07
N VAL A 70 10.28 2.06 -13.89
CA VAL A 70 10.04 1.05 -14.95
C VAL A 70 9.19 1.63 -16.09
N VAL A 71 8.16 2.40 -15.77
CA VAL A 71 7.29 3.01 -16.79
C VAL A 71 8.03 4.06 -17.61
N GLU A 72 8.96 4.80 -17.03
CA GLU A 72 9.78 5.78 -17.76
C GLU A 72 10.74 5.13 -18.76
N ILE A 73 11.27 3.94 -18.46
CA ILE A 73 12.23 3.24 -19.32
C ILE A 73 11.59 2.31 -20.36
N VAL A 74 10.33 1.91 -20.16
CA VAL A 74 9.61 1.05 -21.11
C VAL A 74 8.91 1.92 -22.15
N PRO A 75 9.38 1.99 -23.41
CA PRO A 75 8.66 2.69 -24.46
C PRO A 75 7.27 2.09 -24.60
N GLY A 76 6.25 2.95 -24.50
CA GLY A 76 4.85 2.55 -24.42
C GLY A 76 4.43 1.67 -25.59
N ARG A 77 4.33 0.37 -25.34
CA ARG A 77 3.45 -0.51 -26.11
C ARG A 77 2.32 -0.93 -25.20
N VAL A 78 1.37 -0.02 -25.04
CA VAL A 78 0.02 -0.34 -24.61
C VAL A 78 -0.70 -0.82 -25.88
N PRO A 79 -1.30 -2.03 -25.91
CA PRO A 79 -2.15 -2.43 -27.03
C PRO A 79 -3.36 -1.51 -27.17
#